data_AF-F4KAP9-F1
#
_entry.id   AF-F4KAP9-F1
#
_cell.length_a   1.000
_cell.length_b   1.000
_cell.length_c   1.000
_cell.angle_alpha   90.00
_cell.angle_beta   90.00
_cell.angle_gamma   90.00
#
_symmetry.space_group_name_H-M   'P 1'
#
loop_
_entity.id
_entity.type
_entity.pdbx_description
1 polymer ?
#
loop_
_entity_poly.entity_id
_entity_poly.type
_entity_poly.pdbx_seq_one_letter_code
_entity_poly.pdbx_strand_id
1 'polypeptide(L)'
;MEASSSQPSDSSDQTASKFLSDLPSRGFLSSTVVSSNPGSLRVYICEHDTSPPEGSSSRTGERDFQSLTVEKLRAMLKEKGLPTKGRKDELIARLKSAN
;
A
#
# COMPACT_ATOMS: atom_id res chain seq x y z
N MET A 1 -37.52 -0.91 -57.22
CA MET A 1 -37.82 0.35 -56.51
C MET A 1 -36.90 0.39 -55.31
N GLU A 2 -35.88 1.24 -55.40
CA GLU A 2 -34.80 1.43 -54.43
C GLU A 2 -35.30 2.42 -53.37
N ALA A 3 -35.18 2.09 -52.08
CA ALA A 3 -35.55 2.98 -50.99
C ALA A 3 -34.30 3.31 -50.16
N SER A 4 -33.86 4.55 -50.37
CA SER A 4 -32.89 5.40 -49.70
C SER A 4 -32.27 4.91 -48.38
N SER A 5 -30.95 4.73 -48.45
CA SER A 5 -30.04 4.77 -47.30
C SER A 5 -30.05 6.16 -46.67
N SER A 6 -30.31 6.25 -45.37
CA SER A 6 -30.22 7.50 -44.60
C SER A 6 -28.81 7.63 -44.04
N GLN A 7 -28.03 8.59 -44.56
CA GLN A 7 -26.77 9.02 -43.94
C GLN A 7 -27.07 9.85 -42.69
N PRO A 8 -26.53 9.51 -41.50
CA PRO A 8 -26.48 10.44 -40.38
C PRO A 8 -25.32 11.44 -40.57
N SER A 9 -25.65 12.71 -40.37
CA SER A 9 -24.76 13.86 -40.46
C SER A 9 -23.56 13.78 -39.51
N ASP A 10 -22.42 14.18 -40.04
CA ASP A 10 -21.10 14.23 -39.42
C ASP A 10 -20.97 15.46 -38.51
N SER A 11 -21.24 15.32 -37.21
CA SER A 11 -20.86 16.28 -36.16
C SER A 11 -21.00 15.64 -34.79
N SER A 12 -19.98 14.89 -34.36
CA SER A 12 -19.93 14.28 -33.03
C SER A 12 -18.65 14.58 -32.24
N ASP A 13 -17.92 15.64 -32.60
CA ASP A 13 -16.74 16.07 -31.85
C ASP A 13 -17.04 16.81 -30.53
N GLN A 14 -18.31 16.91 -30.12
CA GLN A 14 -18.72 17.62 -28.88
C GLN A 14 -19.46 16.77 -27.86
N THR A 15 -19.41 15.43 -27.95
CA THR A 15 -19.94 14.58 -26.87
C THR A 15 -18.80 14.02 -26.03
N ALA A 16 -18.89 14.20 -24.71
CA ALA A 16 -17.89 13.73 -23.75
C ALA A 16 -17.63 12.21 -23.82
N SER A 17 -18.54 11.44 -24.44
CA SER A 17 -18.38 10.00 -24.69
C SER A 17 -17.12 9.66 -25.48
N LYS A 18 -16.63 10.57 -26.35
CA LYS A 18 -15.38 10.38 -27.10
C LYS A 18 -14.16 10.23 -26.18
N PHE A 19 -14.22 10.80 -24.97
CA PHE A 19 -13.15 10.68 -23.98
C PHE A 19 -13.33 9.47 -23.05
N LEU A 20 -14.41 8.70 -23.20
CA LEU A 20 -14.77 7.56 -22.34
C LEU A 20 -14.84 6.22 -23.09
N SER A 21 -14.52 6.19 -24.39
CA SER A 21 -14.63 5.00 -25.25
C SER A 21 -13.66 3.88 -24.88
N ASP A 22 -12.50 4.21 -24.31
CA ASP A 22 -11.38 3.28 -24.14
C ASP A 22 -10.95 3.12 -22.67
N LEU A 23 -11.93 3.03 -21.77
CA LEU A 23 -11.64 2.77 -20.37
C LEU A 23 -11.14 1.33 -20.16
N PRO A 24 -10.10 1.12 -19.33
CA PRO A 24 -9.56 -0.22 -19.09
C PRO A 24 -10.57 -1.09 -18.34
N SER A 25 -11.10 -2.11 -18.99
CA SER A 25 -11.95 -3.12 -18.35
C SER A 25 -11.10 -4.16 -17.64
N ARG A 26 -11.11 -4.17 -16.30
CA ARG A 26 -10.38 -5.13 -15.45
C ARG A 26 -11.25 -6.24 -14.88
N GLY A 27 -12.41 -6.56 -15.49
CA GLY A 27 -13.20 -7.75 -15.15
C GLY A 27 -14.73 -7.59 -15.09
N PHE A 28 -15.38 -8.68 -14.67
CA PHE A 28 -16.81 -9.09 -14.80
C PHE A 28 -17.89 -8.13 -14.24
N LEU A 29 -18.03 -6.94 -14.81
CA LEU A 29 -19.17 -6.03 -14.55
C LEU A 29 -20.23 -6.06 -15.65
N SER A 30 -20.30 -7.14 -16.44
CA SER A 30 -21.27 -7.28 -17.55
C SER A 30 -22.72 -7.41 -17.09
N SER A 31 -22.96 -7.73 -15.81
CA SER A 31 -24.31 -7.80 -15.24
C SER A 31 -24.62 -6.52 -14.47
N THR A 32 -25.66 -5.81 -14.87
CA THR A 32 -26.21 -4.67 -14.10
C THR A 32 -27.09 -5.12 -12.93
N VAL A 33 -27.26 -6.44 -12.75
CA VAL A 33 -28.03 -7.00 -11.64
C VAL A 33 -27.21 -6.87 -10.38
N VAL A 34 -27.70 -6.05 -9.44
CA VAL A 34 -27.19 -5.99 -8.07
C VAL A 34 -27.30 -7.39 -7.46
N SER A 35 -26.16 -8.08 -7.24
CA SER A 35 -26.18 -9.34 -6.50
C SER A 35 -26.73 -9.06 -5.10
N SER A 36 -27.94 -9.53 -4.84
CA SER A 36 -28.75 -9.17 -3.67
C SER A 36 -28.32 -9.93 -2.41
N ASN A 37 -27.06 -9.76 -2.03
CA ASN A 37 -26.48 -10.43 -0.87
C ASN A 37 -25.91 -9.38 0.07
N PRO A 38 -26.74 -8.60 0.81
CA PRO A 38 -26.25 -7.55 1.71
C PRO A 38 -25.42 -8.05 2.91
N GLY A 39 -25.05 -9.34 2.95
CA GLY A 39 -24.22 -9.96 3.99
C GLY A 39 -23.11 -10.88 3.45
N SER A 40 -22.75 -10.80 2.16
CA SER A 40 -21.68 -11.64 1.59
C SER A 40 -20.26 -11.20 1.99
N LEU A 41 -20.10 -10.02 2.60
CA LEU A 41 -18.85 -9.64 3.25
C LEU A 41 -18.74 -10.40 4.58
N ARG A 42 -17.85 -11.39 4.60
CA ARG A 42 -17.57 -12.17 5.81
C ARG A 42 -16.71 -11.35 6.77
N VAL A 43 -17.09 -11.36 8.05
CA VAL A 43 -16.29 -10.77 9.11
C VAL A 43 -14.99 -11.56 9.24
N TYR A 44 -13.86 -10.87 9.18
CA TYR A 44 -12.56 -11.44 9.48
C TYR A 44 -12.28 -11.26 10.98
N ILE A 45 -12.16 -12.37 11.70
CA ILE A 45 -11.84 -12.39 13.13
C ILE A 45 -10.48 -13.06 13.28
N CYS A 46 -9.52 -12.35 13.84
CA CYS A 46 -8.22 -12.93 14.15
C CYS A 46 -8.26 -13.64 15.50
N GLU A 47 -7.84 -14.90 15.51
CA GLU A 47 -7.64 -15.65 16.76
C GLU A 47 -6.28 -15.35 17.42
N HIS A 48 -5.49 -14.44 16.83
CA HIS A 48 -4.17 -14.03 17.30
C HIS A 48 -4.02 -12.51 17.27
N ASP A 49 -3.05 -12.01 18.03
CA ASP A 49 -2.71 -10.59 18.07
C ASP A 49 -2.36 -10.07 16.67
N THR A 50 -3.06 -9.01 16.24
CA THR A 50 -2.87 -8.35 14.95
C THR A 50 -2.09 -7.06 15.06
N SER A 51 -1.33 -6.90 16.14
CA SER A 51 -0.35 -5.83 16.23
C SER A 51 0.48 -5.82 14.93
N PRO A 52 0.72 -4.63 14.33
CA PRO A 52 1.54 -4.54 13.14
C PRO A 52 2.89 -5.20 13.46
N PRO A 53 3.39 -6.10 12.58
CA PRO A 53 4.63 -6.80 12.88
C PRO A 53 5.71 -5.77 13.20
N GLU A 54 6.41 -5.96 14.33
CA GLU A 54 7.43 -5.06 14.92
C GLU A 54 8.63 -4.73 13.99
N GLY A 55 8.54 -5.07 12.69
CA GLY A 55 9.49 -4.76 11.63
C GLY A 55 8.95 -3.87 10.50
N SER A 56 7.76 -3.26 10.63
CA SER A 56 7.29 -2.24 9.67
C SER A 56 7.91 -0.84 9.89
N SER A 57 9.21 -0.79 10.19
CA SER A 57 10.05 0.35 9.85
C SER A 57 10.74 0.02 8.53
N SER A 58 10.15 0.46 7.42
CA SER A 58 10.70 0.24 6.09
C SER A 58 12.05 0.98 5.97
N ARG A 59 13.13 0.26 6.24
CA ARG A 59 14.53 0.65 6.08
C ARG A 59 15.00 1.73 7.07
N THR A 60 15.81 1.26 8.03
CA THR A 60 16.64 2.02 8.95
C THR A 60 17.43 3.12 8.26
N GLY A 61 16.82 4.29 8.10
CA GLY A 61 17.52 5.56 8.06
C GLY A 61 17.86 5.95 9.49
N GLU A 62 18.93 6.73 9.68
CA GLU A 62 19.43 7.25 10.97
C GLU A 62 18.42 7.65 12.06
N ARG A 63 17.17 7.93 11.67
CA ARG A 63 16.05 8.31 12.54
C ARG A 63 15.50 7.14 13.35
N ASP A 64 15.68 5.90 12.91
CA ASP A 64 15.11 4.74 13.60
C ASP A 64 15.90 4.41 14.88
N PHE A 65 17.21 4.63 14.92
CA PHE A 65 17.97 4.37 16.15
C PHE A 65 17.59 5.30 17.32
N GLN A 66 17.11 6.51 17.03
CA GLN A 66 16.65 7.43 18.09
C GLN A 66 15.32 7.00 18.70
N SER A 67 14.42 6.41 17.89
CA SER A 67 13.12 5.90 18.35
C SER A 67 13.23 4.54 19.06
N LEU A 68 14.32 3.80 18.89
CA LEU A 68 14.57 2.55 19.62
C LEU A 68 14.88 2.76 21.12
N THR A 69 14.48 1.78 21.93
CA THR A 69 14.81 1.75 23.37
C THR A 69 16.28 1.41 23.60
N VAL A 70 16.82 1.79 24.76
CA VAL A 70 18.21 1.48 25.13
C VAL A 70 18.46 -0.04 25.15
N GLU A 71 17.46 -0.83 25.54
CA GLU A 71 17.55 -2.29 25.53
C GLU A 71 17.70 -2.84 24.12
N LYS A 72 16.90 -2.35 23.17
CA LYS A 72 17.02 -2.75 21.76
C LYS A 72 18.34 -2.30 21.15
N LEU A 73 18.79 -1.07 21.46
CA LEU A 73 20.10 -0.55 21.03
C LEU A 73 21.25 -1.39 21.60
N ARG A 74 21.17 -1.79 22.87
CA ARG A 74 22.15 -2.69 23.50
C ARG A 74 22.09 -4.10 22.92
N ALA A 75 20.91 -4.61 22.59
CA ALA A 75 20.76 -5.90 21.92
C ALA A 75 21.44 -5.88 20.55
N MET A 76 21.21 -4.84 19.75
CA MET A 76 21.85 -4.67 18.44
C MET A 76 23.37 -4.51 18.56
N LEU A 77 23.86 -3.74 19.53
CA LEU A 77 25.29 -3.63 19.79
C LEU A 77 25.90 -4.95 20.26
N LYS A 78 25.20 -5.70 21.11
CA LYS A 78 25.63 -7.02 21.59
C LYS A 78 25.69 -8.03 20.44
N GLU A 79 24.69 -8.03 19.57
CA GLU A 79 24.66 -8.85 18.35
C GLU A 79 25.83 -8.52 17.42
N LYS A 80 26.18 -7.23 17.31
CA LYS A 80 27.34 -6.76 16.53
C LYS A 80 28.68 -6.91 17.26
N GLY A 81 28.71 -7.46 18.48
CA GLY A 81 29.94 -7.61 19.28
C GLY A 81 30.56 -6.30 19.77
N LEU A 82 29.81 -5.21 19.73
CA LEU A 82 30.24 -3.87 20.11
C LEU A 82 29.94 -3.58 21.59
N PRO A 83 30.72 -2.68 22.23
CA PRO A 83 30.50 -2.35 23.63
C PRO A 83 29.14 -1.67 23.83
N THR A 84 28.34 -2.22 24.75
CA THR A 84 27.00 -1.73 25.16
C THR A 84 27.02 -0.70 26.29
N LYS A 85 28.22 -0.22 26.64
CA LYS A 85 28.47 0.76 27.70
C LYS A 85 28.38 2.18 27.15
N GLY A 86 27.76 3.07 27.92
CA GLY A 86 27.60 4.48 27.57
C GLY A 86 26.16 4.98 27.66
N ARG A 87 25.97 6.28 27.42
CA ARG A 87 24.65 6.91 27.27
C ARG A 87 23.98 6.48 25.97
N LYS A 88 22.65 6.66 25.87
CA LYS A 88 21.86 6.29 24.68
C LYS A 88 22.46 6.86 23.39
N ASP A 89 22.92 8.10 23.42
CA ASP A 89 23.51 8.78 22.25
C ASP A 89 24.81 8.13 21.79
N GLU A 90 25.65 7.67 22.72
CA GLU A 90 26.87 6.93 22.39
C GLU A 90 26.55 5.59 21.73
N LEU A 91 25.52 4.90 22.20
CA LEU A 91 25.09 3.62 21.61
C LEU A 91 24.57 3.83 20.18
N ILE A 92 23.81 4.90 19.95
CA ILE A 92 23.31 5.28 18.63
C ILE A 92 24.46 5.68 17.71
N ALA A 93 25.36 6.55 18.15
CA ALA A 93 26.52 6.98 17.36
C ALA A 93 27.39 5.77 16.93
N ARG A 94 27.58 4.82 17.86
CA ARG A 94 28.36 3.60 17.62
C ARG A 94 27.66 2.63 16.64
N LEU A 95 26.33 2.53 16.68
CA LEU A 95 25.54 1.78 15.68
C LEU A 95 25.53 2.46 14.31
N LYS A 96 25.52 3.79 14.28
CA LYS A 96 25.60 4.59 13.05
C LYS A 96 26.96 4.48 12.39
N SER A 97 28.05 4.43 13.16
CA SER A 97 29.41 4.28 12.61
C SER A 97 29.73 2.86 12.14
N ALA A 98 28.94 1.87 12.57
CA ALA A 98 29.17 0.45 12.27
C ALA A 98 28.31 -0.09 11.11
N ASN A 99 27.49 0.75 10.48
CA ASN A 99 26.78 0.50 9.23
C ASN A 99 27.26 1.48 8.17
#